data_AF-S4RMF1-F1
#
_entry.id   AF-S4RMF1-F1
#
_cell.length_a   1.000
_cell.length_b   1.000
_cell.length_c   1.000
_cell.angle_alpha   90.00
_cell.angle_beta   90.00
_cell.angle_gamma   90.00
#
_symmetry.space_group_name_H-M   'P 1'
#
loop_
_entity.id
_entity.type
_entity.pdbx_description
1 polymer ?
#
loop_
_entity_poly.entity_id
_entity_poly.type
_entity_poly.pdbx_seq_one_letter_code
_entity_poly.pdbx_strand_id
1 'polypeptide(L)'
;EAAEREREREHAGMLVWSPNHNIPEPRLDEYIAIAKEKYGYNMEQALGMLFWHKHNIEKSLADLPNFTPFPDEWTVEDKVLFEQAFSFHGKSFHRIQQMLPDKSIGSLVRYYYAWKKTRTRTSVMDRQARKLAGKREHDESDESDDGNRAEGREGDAEAKKEPKKEVMRGSCKK
;
A
#
# COMPACT_ATOMS: atom_id res chain seq x y z
N GLU A 1 28.74 8.91 33.62
CA GLU A 1 27.82 7.93 34.27
C GLU A 1 26.35 8.34 34.25
N ALA A 2 25.93 9.47 34.84
CA ALA A 2 24.51 9.88 34.82
C ALA A 2 23.98 10.23 33.41
N ALA A 3 24.74 11.00 32.62
CA ALA A 3 24.39 11.36 31.24
C ALA A 3 24.41 10.18 30.25
N GLU A 4 25.03 9.06 30.62
CA GLU A 4 25.09 7.85 29.79
C GLU A 4 23.87 6.96 30.05
N ARG A 5 23.43 6.87 31.31
CA ARG A 5 22.15 6.25 31.69
C ARG A 5 20.93 7.02 31.19
N GLU A 6 21.06 8.34 31.02
CA GLU A 6 20.01 9.18 30.43
C GLU A 6 19.90 8.93 28.92
N ARG A 7 21.03 8.85 28.22
CA ARG A 7 21.09 8.43 26.80
C ARG A 7 20.56 7.00 26.58
N GLU A 8 20.85 6.05 27.47
CA GLU A 8 20.27 4.71 27.39
C GLU A 8 18.74 4.69 27.57
N ARG A 9 18.17 5.59 28.39
CA ARG A 9 16.71 5.75 28.50
C ARG A 9 16.10 6.38 27.25
N GLU A 10 16.81 7.29 26.60
CA GLU A 10 16.38 7.87 25.32
C GLU A 10 16.37 6.84 24.18
N HIS A 11 17.23 5.82 24.26
CA HIS A 11 17.24 4.67 23.35
C HIS A 11 16.34 3.51 23.80
N ALA A 12 15.71 3.59 24.97
CA ALA A 12 14.72 2.62 25.39
C ALA A 12 13.47 2.76 24.52
N GLY A 13 12.92 1.64 24.05
CA GLY A 13 11.74 1.64 23.19
C GLY A 13 10.57 2.43 23.81
N MET A 14 9.97 3.33 23.05
CA MET A 14 8.79 4.08 23.46
C MET A 14 7.54 3.19 23.35
N LEU A 15 6.76 3.09 24.42
CA LEU A 15 5.47 2.39 24.38
C LEU A 15 4.47 3.23 23.57
N VAL A 16 4.08 2.75 22.39
CA VAL A 16 3.15 3.44 21.47
C VAL A 16 1.72 2.90 21.52
N TRP A 17 1.52 1.70 22.08
CA TRP A 17 0.20 1.08 22.20
C TRP A 17 0.19 0.01 23.29
N SER A 18 -0.93 -0.12 24.00
CA SER A 18 -1.23 -1.29 24.83
C SER A 18 -2.68 -1.73 24.61
N PRO A 19 -2.98 -3.04 24.60
CA PRO A 19 -4.35 -3.53 24.57
C PRO A 19 -5.18 -2.99 25.73
N ASN A 20 -6.45 -2.66 25.48
CA ASN A 20 -7.39 -2.25 26.50
C ASN A 20 -8.76 -2.88 26.21
N HIS A 21 -9.33 -3.57 27.20
CA HIS A 21 -10.61 -4.28 27.08
C HIS A 21 -11.82 -3.43 27.47
N ASN A 22 -11.60 -2.19 27.91
CA ASN A 22 -12.66 -1.29 28.34
C ASN A 22 -13.42 -0.65 27.16
N ILE A 23 -12.83 -0.67 25.96
CA ILE A 23 -13.48 -0.19 24.74
C ILE A 23 -13.99 -1.40 23.96
N PRO A 24 -15.29 -1.46 23.59
CA PRO A 24 -15.78 -2.47 22.68
C PRO A 24 -15.23 -2.23 21.27
N GLU A 25 -14.78 -3.31 20.62
CA GLU A 25 -14.23 -3.31 19.25
C GLU A 25 -15.02 -2.47 18.23
N PRO A 26 -16.36 -2.52 18.13
CA PRO A 26 -17.10 -1.70 17.16
C PRO A 26 -16.95 -0.19 17.39
N ARG A 27 -16.82 0.25 18.65
CA ARG A 27 -16.64 1.67 18.98
C ARG A 27 -15.21 2.13 18.67
N LEU A 28 -14.25 1.21 18.76
CA LEU A 28 -12.87 1.46 18.34
C LEU A 28 -12.78 1.59 16.81
N ASP A 29 -13.47 0.72 16.08
CA ASP A 29 -13.51 0.77 14.61
C ASP A 29 -14.14 2.07 14.10
N GLU A 30 -15.25 2.50 14.73
CA GLU A 30 -15.88 3.79 14.42
C GLU A 30 -14.91 4.96 14.66
N TYR A 31 -14.17 4.94 15.77
CA TYR A 31 -13.14 5.94 16.05
C TYR A 31 -12.04 5.98 14.97
N ILE A 32 -11.52 4.81 14.56
CA ILE A 32 -10.49 4.71 13.51
C ILE A 32 -11.04 5.24 12.17
N ALA A 33 -12.27 4.88 11.83
CA ALA A 33 -12.94 5.37 10.62
C ALA A 33 -13.05 6.90 10.62
N ILE A 34 -13.52 7.50 11.72
CA ILE A 34 -13.62 8.95 11.87
C ILE A 34 -12.24 9.62 11.73
N ALA A 35 -11.22 9.10 12.42
CA ALA A 35 -9.86 9.63 12.36
C ALA A 35 -9.29 9.61 10.93
N LYS A 36 -9.55 8.53 10.18
CA LYS A 36 -9.08 8.37 8.80
C LYS A 36 -9.86 9.23 7.81
N GLU A 37 -11.19 9.21 7.86
CA GLU A 37 -12.04 9.84 6.85
C GLU A 37 -12.17 11.35 7.04
N LYS A 38 -12.30 11.82 8.28
CA LYS A 38 -12.47 13.26 8.55
C LYS A 38 -11.15 14.00 8.70
N TYR A 39 -10.13 13.34 9.22
CA TYR A 39 -8.87 14.00 9.63
C TYR A 39 -7.63 13.43 8.94
N GLY A 40 -7.77 12.42 8.06
CA GLY A 40 -6.66 11.91 7.25
C GLY A 40 -5.60 11.11 8.01
N TYR A 41 -5.89 10.66 9.24
CA TYR A 41 -4.94 9.87 10.02
C TYR A 41 -4.79 8.45 9.45
N ASN A 42 -3.57 7.91 9.55
CA ASN A 42 -3.37 6.47 9.37
C ASN A 42 -3.82 5.69 10.63
N MET A 43 -4.02 4.38 10.47
CA MET A 43 -4.50 3.53 11.58
C MET A 43 -3.57 3.55 12.80
N GLU A 44 -2.26 3.49 12.58
CA GLU A 44 -1.26 3.49 13.66
C GLU A 44 -1.23 4.82 14.41
N GLN A 45 -1.35 5.96 13.70
CA GLN A 45 -1.45 7.28 14.30
C GLN A 45 -2.74 7.42 15.11
N ALA A 46 -3.87 6.95 14.59
CA ALA A 46 -5.14 6.98 15.30
C ALA A 46 -5.07 6.18 16.62
N LEU A 47 -4.46 5.00 16.58
CA LEU A 47 -4.22 4.16 17.76
C LEU A 47 -3.23 4.82 18.73
N GLY A 48 -2.15 5.43 18.24
CA GLY A 48 -1.19 6.17 19.04
C GLY A 48 -1.84 7.34 19.78
N MET A 49 -2.68 8.13 19.09
CA MET A 49 -3.47 9.21 19.70
C MET A 49 -4.41 8.67 20.78
N LEU A 50 -5.12 7.58 20.50
CA LEU A 50 -6.02 6.98 21.48
C LEU A 50 -5.27 6.50 22.73
N PHE A 51 -4.09 5.90 22.55
CA PHE A 51 -3.24 5.48 23.67
C PHE A 51 -2.73 6.67 24.49
N TRP A 52 -2.36 7.77 23.84
CA TRP A 52 -1.98 9.02 24.49
C TRP A 52 -3.06 9.51 25.46
N HIS A 53 -4.32 9.43 25.03
CA HIS A 53 -5.49 9.77 25.84
C HIS A 53 -5.97 8.66 26.79
N LYS A 54 -5.12 7.67 27.08
CA LYS A 54 -5.42 6.55 27.99
C LYS A 54 -6.69 5.78 27.58
N HIS A 55 -6.87 5.58 26.28
CA HIS A 55 -8.03 4.91 25.70
C HIS A 55 -9.35 5.64 25.97
N ASN A 56 -9.32 6.97 26.09
CA ASN A 56 -10.52 7.79 26.10
C ASN A 56 -10.84 8.31 24.69
N ILE A 57 -11.88 7.76 24.08
CA ILE A 57 -12.29 8.10 22.71
C ILE A 57 -12.67 9.57 22.57
N GLU A 58 -13.46 10.11 23.50
CA GLU A 58 -14.00 11.47 23.38
C GLU A 58 -12.90 12.52 23.45
N LYS A 59 -11.96 12.35 24.39
CA LYS A 59 -10.78 13.23 24.49
C LYS A 59 -9.91 13.13 23.24
N SER A 60 -9.67 11.92 22.75
CA SER A 60 -8.89 11.72 21.54
C SER A 60 -9.54 12.37 20.31
N LEU A 61 -10.85 12.21 20.14
CA LEU A 61 -11.60 12.83 19.04
C LEU A 61 -11.54 14.36 19.09
N ALA A 62 -11.62 14.96 20.28
CA ALA A 62 -11.54 16.40 20.44
C ALA A 62 -10.18 16.98 20.02
N ASP A 63 -9.10 16.19 20.16
CA ASP A 63 -7.74 16.60 19.81
C ASP A 63 -7.29 16.19 18.40
N LEU A 64 -8.04 15.34 17.69
CA LEU A 64 -7.74 15.01 16.29
C LEU A 64 -7.60 16.24 15.37
N PRO A 65 -8.46 17.29 15.45
CA PRO A 65 -8.27 18.48 14.62
C PRO A 65 -6.95 19.20 14.92
N ASN A 66 -6.50 19.19 16.18
CA ASN A 66 -5.34 19.94 16.65
C ASN A 66 -4.01 19.34 16.14
N PHE A 67 -4.00 18.04 15.85
CA PHE A 67 -2.82 17.31 15.38
C PHE A 67 -2.98 16.75 13.97
N THR A 68 -3.91 17.30 13.18
CA THR A 68 -4.21 16.83 11.82
C THR A 68 -2.91 16.69 11.03
N PRO A 69 -2.50 15.47 10.65
CA PRO A 69 -1.23 15.28 9.97
C PRO A 69 -1.28 16.01 8.63
N PHE A 70 -0.18 16.66 8.28
CA PHE A 70 -0.05 17.23 6.95
C PHE A 70 -0.23 16.12 5.91
N PRO A 71 -1.03 16.35 4.85
CA PRO A 71 -1.26 15.35 3.83
C PRO A 71 0.07 14.93 3.18
N ASP A 72 0.09 13.67 2.72
CA ASP A 72 1.28 13.02 2.17
C ASP A 72 1.94 13.90 1.09
N GLU A 73 3.24 14.17 1.24
CA GLU A 73 4.04 15.19 0.54
C GLU A 73 4.25 14.90 -0.97
N TRP A 74 3.48 13.96 -1.52
CA TRP A 74 3.57 13.50 -2.91
C TRP A 74 2.42 14.05 -3.73
N THR A 75 2.72 15.09 -4.50
CA THR A 75 1.78 15.67 -5.46
C THR A 75 1.53 14.72 -6.64
N VAL A 76 0.53 15.01 -7.46
CA VAL A 76 0.27 14.21 -8.66
C VAL A 76 1.45 14.35 -9.63
N GLU A 77 2.02 15.55 -9.73
CA GLU A 77 3.19 15.88 -10.52
C GLU A 77 4.41 15.05 -10.09
N ASP A 78 4.68 14.98 -8.77
CA ASP A 78 5.78 14.19 -8.22
C ASP A 78 5.66 12.70 -8.58
N LYS A 79 4.44 12.16 -8.55
CA LYS A 79 4.17 10.75 -8.89
C LYS A 79 4.46 10.48 -10.36
N VAL A 80 4.02 11.35 -11.26
CA VAL A 80 4.30 11.23 -12.71
C VAL A 80 5.80 11.34 -12.98
N LEU A 81 6.48 12.31 -12.36
CA LEU A 81 7.93 12.45 -12.47
C LEU A 81 8.68 11.21 -11.96
N PHE A 82 8.24 10.62 -10.85
CA PHE A 82 8.81 9.37 -10.34
C PHE A 82 8.62 8.22 -11.34
N GLU A 83 7.43 8.04 -11.91
CA GLU A 83 7.17 6.98 -12.88
C GLU A 83 8.03 7.13 -14.13
N GLN A 84 8.14 8.35 -14.66
CA GLN A 84 8.98 8.65 -15.82
C GLN A 84 10.46 8.39 -15.50
N ALA A 85 10.96 8.93 -14.40
CA ALA A 85 12.35 8.73 -13.97
C ALA A 85 12.67 7.25 -13.74
N PHE A 86 11.76 6.50 -13.10
CA PHE A 86 11.91 5.07 -12.88
C PHE A 86 11.89 4.27 -14.19
N SER A 87 11.08 4.68 -15.18
CA SER A 87 11.04 4.03 -16.49
C SER A 87 12.39 4.10 -17.23
N PHE A 88 13.10 5.22 -17.11
CA PHE A 88 14.40 5.42 -17.77
C PHE A 88 15.58 4.89 -16.97
N HIS A 89 15.55 5.05 -15.65
CA HIS A 89 16.71 4.84 -14.79
C HIS A 89 16.57 3.63 -13.85
N GLY A 90 15.42 2.96 -13.85
CA GLY A 90 15.14 1.81 -13.01
C GLY A 90 15.28 2.14 -11.53
N LYS A 91 15.93 1.27 -10.74
CA LYS A 91 16.11 1.45 -9.29
C LYS A 91 17.28 2.36 -8.92
N SER A 92 17.83 3.12 -9.86
CA SER A 92 18.86 4.11 -9.55
C SER A 92 18.22 5.32 -8.87
N PHE A 93 17.98 5.22 -7.55
CA PHE A 93 17.28 6.25 -6.79
C PHE A 93 18.06 7.57 -6.74
N HIS A 94 19.39 7.52 -6.74
CA HIS A 94 20.24 8.71 -6.88
C HIS A 94 20.02 9.42 -8.22
N ARG A 95 19.78 8.66 -9.31
CA ARG A 95 19.47 9.22 -10.62
C ARG A 95 18.04 9.75 -10.70
N ILE A 96 17.07 9.05 -10.09
CA ILE A 96 15.69 9.54 -9.97
C ILE A 96 15.63 10.84 -9.17
N GLN A 97 16.41 10.96 -8.09
CA GLN A 97 16.48 12.17 -7.28
C GLN A 97 16.94 13.40 -8.08
N GLN A 98 17.74 13.24 -9.13
CA GLN A 98 18.10 14.37 -10.01
C GLN A 98 16.88 14.98 -10.71
N MET A 99 15.81 14.21 -10.91
CA MET A 99 14.53 14.69 -11.44
C MET A 99 13.54 15.13 -10.35
N LEU A 100 13.81 14.77 -9.09
CA LEU A 100 13.00 15.07 -7.91
C LEU A 100 13.93 15.52 -6.76
N PRO A 101 14.56 16.70 -6.87
CA PRO A 101 15.60 17.13 -5.93
C PRO A 101 15.07 17.31 -4.50
N ASP A 102 13.80 17.68 -4.37
CA ASP A 102 13.15 17.94 -3.07
C ASP A 102 12.75 16.65 -2.35
N LYS A 103 12.82 15.49 -3.02
CA LYS A 103 12.50 14.20 -2.42
C LYS A 103 13.79 13.51 -1.98
N SER A 104 13.92 13.26 -0.69
CA SER A 104 15.04 12.48 -0.14
C SER A 104 15.02 11.04 -0.67
N ILE A 105 16.19 10.39 -0.74
CA ILE A 105 16.32 8.97 -1.11
C ILE A 105 15.39 8.09 -0.28
N GLY A 106 15.27 8.36 1.03
CA GLY A 106 14.36 7.64 1.90
C GLY A 106 12.88 7.78 1.48
N SER A 107 12.45 9.00 1.10
CA SER A 107 11.09 9.24 0.59
C SER A 107 10.85 8.52 -0.74
N LEU A 108 11.82 8.57 -1.67
CA LEU A 108 11.74 7.88 -2.96
C LEU A 108 11.62 6.35 -2.79
N VAL A 109 12.40 5.77 -1.88
CA VAL A 109 12.35 4.33 -1.58
C VAL A 109 11.03 3.94 -0.92
N ARG A 110 10.53 4.73 0.05
CA ARG A 110 9.21 4.52 0.66
C ARG A 110 8.11 4.54 -0.40
N TYR A 111 8.12 5.56 -1.26
CA TYR A 111 7.15 5.70 -2.34
C TYR A 111 7.22 4.52 -3.32
N TYR A 112 8.42 4.08 -3.73
CA TYR A 112 8.59 2.90 -4.60
C TYR A 112 7.88 1.65 -4.06
N TYR A 113 8.00 1.36 -2.76
CA TYR A 113 7.36 0.19 -2.16
C TYR A 113 5.84 0.35 -2.06
N ALA A 114 5.35 1.56 -1.78
CA ALA A 114 3.93 1.87 -1.81
C ALA A 114 3.33 1.71 -3.22
N TRP A 115 3.97 2.33 -4.22
CA TRP A 115 3.55 2.32 -5.62
C TRP A 115 3.68 0.96 -6.30
N LYS A 116 4.79 0.23 -6.10
CA LYS A 116 4.98 -1.08 -6.73
C LYS A 116 3.92 -2.11 -6.30
N LYS A 117 3.40 -1.98 -5.07
CA LYS A 117 2.37 -2.88 -4.51
C LYS A 117 1.06 -2.80 -5.29
N THR A 118 0.76 -1.68 -5.96
CA THR A 118 -0.42 -1.52 -6.84
C THR A 118 -0.09 -1.76 -8.31
N ARG A 119 1.17 -1.65 -8.72
CA ARG A 119 1.62 -1.81 -10.11
C ARG A 119 1.50 -3.23 -10.69
N THR A 120 1.50 -4.29 -9.87
CA THR A 120 1.32 -5.68 -10.37
C THR A 120 -0.10 -5.97 -10.87
N ARG A 121 -1.03 -5.02 -10.72
CA ARG A 121 -2.38 -5.06 -11.31
C ARG A 121 -2.39 -4.45 -12.73
N THR A 122 -1.34 -4.64 -13.53
CA THR A 122 -1.40 -4.33 -14.98
C THR A 122 -2.66 -4.99 -15.55
N SER A 123 -3.52 -4.18 -16.14
CA SER A 123 -4.84 -4.61 -16.58
C SER A 123 -4.71 -5.62 -17.72
N VAL A 124 -5.77 -6.40 -17.98
CA VAL A 124 -5.80 -7.34 -19.12
C VAL A 124 -5.54 -6.61 -20.46
N MET A 125 -5.88 -5.32 -20.54
CA MET A 125 -5.64 -4.47 -21.71
C MET A 125 -4.15 -4.18 -21.94
N ASP A 126 -3.36 -4.00 -20.88
CA ASP A 126 -1.89 -3.83 -20.98
C ASP A 126 -1.21 -5.06 -21.60
N ARG A 127 -1.78 -6.26 -21.38
CA ARG A 127 -1.28 -7.51 -21.96
C ARG A 127 -1.55 -7.60 -23.47
N GLN A 128 -2.69 -7.09 -23.94
CA GLN A 128 -3.04 -7.07 -25.35
C GLN A 128 -2.21 -6.03 -26.13
N ALA A 129 -1.96 -4.86 -25.52
CA ALA A 129 -1.13 -3.82 -26.13
C ALA A 129 0.30 -4.30 -26.43
N ARG A 130 0.92 -5.06 -25.51
CA ARG A 130 2.26 -5.65 -25.75
C ARG A 130 2.24 -6.75 -26.84
N LYS A 131 1.14 -7.50 -26.97
CA LYS A 131 0.99 -8.54 -28.00
C LYS A 131 0.79 -7.94 -29.40
N LEU A 132 0.12 -6.79 -29.50
CA LEU A 132 -0.02 -6.03 -30.75
C LEU A 132 1.28 -5.32 -31.14
N ALA A 133 2.04 -4.81 -30.16
CA ALA A 133 3.36 -4.21 -30.41
C ALA A 133 4.39 -5.26 -30.88
N GLY A 134 4.40 -6.46 -30.29
CA GLY A 134 5.29 -7.54 -30.70
C GLY A 134 4.98 -8.16 -32.07
N LYS A 135 3.80 -7.90 -32.65
CA LYS A 135 3.43 -8.41 -34.00
C LYS A 135 3.88 -7.49 -35.13
N ARG A 136 4.31 -6.25 -34.85
CA ARG A 136 4.83 -5.32 -35.87
C ARG A 136 6.31 -5.53 -36.21
N GLU A 137 7.06 -6.21 -35.35
CA GLU A 137 8.50 -6.49 -35.55
C GLU A 137 8.75 -7.81 -36.30
N HIS A 138 7.70 -8.59 -36.60
CA HIS A 138 7.78 -9.89 -37.30
C HIS A 138 6.99 -9.87 -38.62
N ASP A 139 7.13 -8.79 -39.40
CA ASP A 139 6.51 -8.67 -40.74
C ASP A 139 7.51 -8.25 -41.82
N GLU A 140 8.83 -8.24 -41.53
CA GLU A 140 9.88 -7.89 -42.51
C GLU A 140 10.71 -9.11 -42.97
N SER A 141 10.13 -10.30 -43.07
CA SER A 141 10.79 -11.44 -43.72
C SER A 141 9.82 -12.45 -44.32
N ASP A 142 9.74 -12.36 -45.64
CA ASP A 142 9.66 -13.46 -46.62
C ASP A 142 8.29 -13.94 -47.14
N GLU A 143 8.33 -14.21 -48.44
CA GLU A 143 7.28 -14.45 -49.42
C GLU A 143 6.59 -15.83 -49.31
N SER A 144 5.51 -15.94 -50.08
CA SER A 144 4.92 -17.15 -50.71
C SER A 144 3.80 -17.93 -50.00
N ASP A 145 2.63 -17.81 -50.63
CA ASP A 145 1.71 -18.87 -51.10
C ASP A 145 0.99 -19.84 -50.14
N ASP A 146 -0.35 -19.78 -50.29
CA ASP A 146 -1.40 -20.81 -50.19
C ASP A 146 -1.55 -21.75 -48.98
N GLY A 147 -2.82 -22.01 -48.63
CA GLY A 147 -3.25 -23.37 -48.26
C GLY A 147 -3.68 -23.61 -46.81
N ASN A 148 -4.95 -23.32 -46.53
CA ASN A 148 -5.92 -24.20 -45.83
C ASN A 148 -5.40 -25.29 -44.84
N ARG A 149 -5.90 -25.31 -43.59
CA ARG A 149 -6.83 -26.35 -43.07
C ARG A 149 -6.90 -26.51 -41.54
N ALA A 150 -8.16 -26.53 -41.07
CA ALA A 150 -8.80 -27.28 -39.97
C ALA A 150 -8.42 -27.08 -38.47
N GLU A 151 -9.46 -26.63 -37.76
CA GLU A 151 -10.11 -27.22 -36.57
C GLU A 151 -9.32 -27.70 -35.35
N GLY A 152 -9.77 -27.21 -34.19
CA GLY A 152 -9.48 -27.75 -32.87
C GLY A 152 -10.36 -27.07 -31.81
N ARG A 153 -11.64 -27.48 -31.76
CA ARG A 153 -12.62 -27.07 -30.75
C ARG A 153 -12.43 -27.97 -29.52
N GLU A 154 -12.06 -27.41 -28.38
CA GLU A 154 -12.28 -28.03 -27.07
C GLU A 154 -12.80 -26.97 -26.12
N GLY A 155 -13.98 -27.21 -25.56
CA GLY A 155 -14.49 -26.49 -24.40
C GLY A 155 -14.32 -27.36 -23.18
N ASP A 156 -14.10 -26.76 -22.01
CA ASP A 156 -14.46 -27.42 -20.75
C ASP A 156 -14.84 -26.43 -19.63
N ALA A 157 -16.02 -26.74 -19.10
CA ALA A 157 -16.64 -26.51 -17.80
C ALA A 157 -16.31 -25.32 -16.89
N GLU A 158 -17.41 -24.62 -16.60
CA GLU A 158 -17.77 -23.83 -15.43
C GLU A 158 -17.68 -24.62 -14.11
N ALA A 159 -17.10 -24.03 -13.05
CA ALA A 159 -17.29 -24.46 -11.67
C ALA A 159 -17.38 -23.26 -10.72
N LYS A 160 -18.62 -22.90 -10.36
CA LYS A 160 -18.96 -22.00 -9.25
C LYS A 160 -18.63 -22.68 -7.92
N LYS A 161 -18.01 -21.95 -6.97
CA LYS A 161 -18.14 -22.23 -5.53
C LYS A 161 -18.21 -20.93 -4.72
N GLU A 162 -19.38 -20.74 -4.12
CA GLU A 162 -19.71 -19.76 -3.09
C GLU A 162 -19.20 -20.19 -1.69
N PRO A 163 -19.20 -19.28 -0.69
CA PRO A 163 -18.41 -19.38 0.53
C PRO A 163 -19.14 -20.14 1.65
N LYS A 164 -18.39 -20.86 2.50
CA LYS A 164 -18.90 -21.43 3.76
C LYS A 164 -18.44 -20.59 4.95
N LYS A 165 -19.42 -20.04 5.67
CA LYS A 165 -19.33 -19.64 7.08
C LYS A 165 -19.34 -20.90 7.94
N GLU A 166 -18.54 -20.93 9.00
CA GLU A 166 -18.87 -21.72 10.20
C GLU A 166 -18.36 -21.05 11.47
N VAL A 167 -19.18 -21.19 12.50
CA VAL A 167 -19.21 -20.48 13.77
C VAL A 167 -18.61 -21.38 14.86
N MET A 168 -17.65 -20.82 15.61
CA MET A 168 -17.50 -20.88 17.08
C MET A 168 -17.63 -22.23 17.82
N ARG A 169 -16.55 -22.65 18.51
CA ARG A 169 -16.43 -22.81 19.99
C ARG A 169 -15.39 -23.87 20.37
N GLY A 170 -14.62 -23.58 21.42
CA GLY A 170 -14.28 -24.60 22.43
C GLY A 170 -12.79 -24.89 22.68
N SER A 171 -12.23 -24.18 23.67
CA SER A 171 -11.36 -24.67 24.76
C SER A 171 -10.45 -25.89 24.54
N CYS A 172 -9.16 -25.72 24.83
CA CYS A 172 -8.43 -26.62 25.71
C CYS A 172 -7.25 -25.93 26.41
N LYS A 173 -7.39 -25.78 27.74
CA LYS A 173 -6.28 -25.73 28.69
C LYS A 173 -5.82 -27.17 28.94
N LYS A 174 -4.52 -27.42 28.98
CA LYS A 174 -3.81 -27.98 30.15
C LYS A 174 -2.31 -27.88 29.93
#